data_AF-A0A4R8XAB9-F1
#
_entry.id   AF-A0A4R8XAB9-F1
#
_cell.length_a   1.000
_cell.length_b   1.000
_cell.length_c   1.000
_cell.angle_alpha   90.00
_cell.angle_beta   90.00
_cell.angle_gamma   90.00
#
_symmetry.space_group_name_H-M   'P 1'
#
loop_
_entity.id
_entity.type
_entity.pdbx_description
1 polymer ?
#
loop_
_entity_poly.entity_id
_entity_poly.type
_entity_poly.pdbx_seq_one_letter_code
_entity_poly.pdbx_strand_id
1 'polypeptide(L)'
;MTDTLNGSEGGCWIVTTEGSQHRFDLEAMTVTRFPGPRASATVNDQPRPLEEIVKCTVGKRGYWLMKAEGLEAEFLDGYWHLSSRIVRIDPASTGSAE
;
A
#
# COMPACT_ATOMS: atom_id res chain seq x y z
N MET A 1 -13.21 9.76 -1.22
CA MET A 1 -11.88 10.42 -1.08
C MET A 1 -11.68 10.72 0.40
N THR A 2 -10.48 10.50 0.93
CA THR A 2 -10.10 10.85 2.30
C THR A 2 -8.71 11.48 2.27
N ASP A 3 -8.36 12.24 3.31
CA ASP A 3 -7.02 12.83 3.43
C ASP A 3 -6.05 11.95 4.21
N THR A 4 -6.54 10.96 4.95
CA THR A 4 -5.71 10.03 5.73
C THR A 4 -6.32 8.63 5.75
N LEU A 5 -5.44 7.63 5.80
CA LEU A 5 -5.78 6.22 6.01
C LEU A 5 -5.01 5.70 7.23
N ASN A 6 -5.66 4.98 8.13
CA ASN A 6 -5.01 4.35 9.29
C ASN A 6 -5.36 2.87 9.47
N GLY A 7 -6.23 2.33 8.62
CA GLY A 7 -6.64 0.92 8.63
C GLY A 7 -8.03 0.70 9.24
N SER A 8 -8.59 1.66 9.97
CA SER A 8 -9.95 1.55 10.54
C SER A 8 -11.07 1.77 9.51
N GLU A 9 -10.72 2.27 8.32
CA GLU A 9 -11.69 2.59 7.28
C GLU A 9 -12.33 1.34 6.64
N GLY A 10 -11.65 0.19 6.69
CA GLY A 10 -12.07 -1.04 6.00
C GLY A 10 -12.07 -0.92 4.46
N GLY A 11 -12.43 -1.98 3.76
CA GLY A 11 -12.56 -1.98 2.29
C GLY A 11 -11.25 -1.80 1.51
N CYS A 12 -11.38 -1.51 0.21
CA CYS A 12 -10.24 -1.31 -0.70
C CYS A 12 -10.00 0.18 -1.01
N TRP A 13 -8.74 0.58 -1.00
CA TRP A 13 -8.30 1.95 -1.24
C TRP A 13 -7.12 2.02 -2.20
N ILE A 14 -7.09 3.05 -3.04
CA ILE A 14 -5.97 3.40 -3.90
C ILE A 14 -5.29 4.65 -3.34
N VAL A 15 -4.04 4.50 -2.92
CA VAL A 15 -3.15 5.58 -2.52
C VAL A 15 -2.25 5.91 -3.70
N THR A 16 -2.42 7.08 -4.29
CA THR A 16 -1.56 7.57 -5.37
C THR A 16 -0.44 8.42 -4.80
N THR A 17 0.79 8.04 -5.12
CA THR A 17 2.00 8.81 -4.82
C THR A 17 2.58 9.39 -6.09
N GLU A 18 3.57 10.28 -5.98
CA GLU A 18 4.22 10.89 -7.16
C GLU A 18 4.85 9.88 -8.13
N GLY A 19 5.19 8.67 -7.67
CA GLY A 19 5.92 7.67 -8.46
C GLY A 19 5.26 6.31 -8.58
N SER A 20 4.16 6.06 -7.87
CA SER A 20 3.49 4.75 -7.85
C SER A 20 2.06 4.87 -7.31
N GLN A 21 1.25 3.85 -7.56
CA GLN A 21 0.00 3.63 -6.86
C GLN A 21 0.15 2.48 -5.88
N HIS A 22 -0.60 2.50 -4.80
CA HIS A 22 -0.64 1.43 -3.82
C HIS A 22 -2.09 1.07 -3.56
N ARG A 23 -2.45 -0.19 -3.79
CA ARG A 23 -3.77 -0.70 -3.44
C ARG A 23 -3.69 -1.32 -2.05
N PHE A 24 -4.42 -0.74 -1.12
CA PHE A 24 -4.64 -1.28 0.22
C PHE A 24 -5.97 -2.04 0.18
N ASP A 25 -5.93 -3.32 0.50
CA ASP A 25 -7.12 -4.13 0.79
C ASP A 25 -7.15 -4.34 2.30
N LEU A 26 -7.95 -3.52 2.99
CA LEU A 26 -8.03 -3.52 4.45
C LEU A 26 -8.91 -4.65 5.00
N GLU A 27 -9.68 -5.34 4.14
CA GLU A 27 -10.41 -6.55 4.52
C GLU A 27 -9.48 -7.76 4.50
N ALA A 28 -8.68 -7.90 3.43
CA ALA A 28 -7.67 -8.94 3.33
C ALA A 28 -6.39 -8.62 4.14
N MET A 29 -6.26 -7.40 4.66
CA MET A 29 -5.03 -6.88 5.28
C MET A 29 -3.81 -7.06 4.37
N THR A 30 -3.90 -6.57 3.13
CA THR A 30 -2.79 -6.59 2.18
C THR A 30 -2.56 -5.23 1.53
N VAL A 31 -1.34 -5.02 1.04
CA VAL A 31 -0.98 -3.87 0.20
C VAL A 31 -0.16 -4.33 -1.00
N THR A 32 -0.48 -3.78 -2.18
CA THR A 32 0.24 -4.03 -3.43
C THR A 32 0.72 -2.71 -4.01
N ARG A 33 2.01 -2.59 -4.35
CA ARG A 33 2.53 -1.46 -5.12
C ARG A 33 2.39 -1.72 -6.61
N PHE A 34 1.90 -0.72 -7.32
CA PHE A 34 1.92 -0.62 -8.78
C PHE A 34 2.93 0.47 -9.16
N PRO A 35 4.15 0.11 -9.58
CA PRO A 35 5.17 1.08 -9.94
C PRO A 35 4.73 1.93 -11.13
N GLY A 36 5.00 3.25 -11.08
CA GLY A 36 4.83 4.11 -12.24
C GLY A 36 5.88 3.83 -13.32
N PRO A 37 5.75 4.41 -14.54
CA PRO A 37 6.57 4.05 -15.70
C PRO A 37 8.09 4.20 -15.55
N ARG A 38 8.56 5.00 -14.57
CA ARG A 38 10.00 5.23 -14.31
C ARG A 38 10.46 4.66 -12.97
N ALA A 39 9.57 3.99 -12.23
CA ALA A 39 9.91 3.42 -10.95
C ALA A 39 10.57 2.05 -11.15
N SER A 40 11.67 1.80 -10.44
CA SER A 40 12.29 0.48 -10.41
C SER A 40 11.37 -0.55 -9.76
N ALA A 41 11.47 -1.78 -10.25
CA ALA A 41 10.81 -2.93 -9.65
C ALA A 41 11.32 -3.18 -8.23
N THR A 42 10.43 -3.59 -7.34
CA THR A 42 10.76 -3.91 -5.94
C THR A 42 10.03 -5.17 -5.49
N VAL A 43 10.44 -5.73 -4.35
CA VAL A 43 9.75 -6.84 -3.67
C VAL A 43 8.31 -6.53 -3.26
N ASN A 44 7.88 -5.27 -3.33
CA ASN A 44 6.55 -4.80 -2.97
C ASN A 44 5.58 -4.73 -4.16
N ASP A 45 6.03 -5.06 -5.37
CA ASP A 45 5.22 -5.00 -6.59
C ASP A 45 4.33 -6.25 -6.77
N GLN A 46 3.96 -6.86 -5.65
CA GLN A 46 3.06 -7.99 -5.48
C GLN A 46 2.29 -7.80 -4.15
N PRO A 47 1.16 -8.48 -3.94
CA PRO A 47 0.44 -8.41 -2.67
C PRO A 47 1.36 -8.82 -1.52
N ARG A 48 1.44 -7.96 -0.50
CA ARG A 48 2.14 -8.23 0.76
C ARG A 48 1.18 -8.08 1.93
N PRO A 49 1.27 -8.94 2.96
CA PRO A 49 0.46 -8.76 4.16
C PRO A 49 0.81 -7.45 4.82
N LEU A 50 -0.21 -6.65 5.07
CA LEU A 50 -0.11 -5.40 5.77
C LEU A 50 -0.14 -5.69 7.27
N GLU A 51 0.82 -5.14 7.99
CA GLU A 51 0.87 -5.20 9.44
C GLU A 51 0.30 -3.93 10.06
N GLU A 52 0.82 -2.77 9.63
CA GLU A 52 0.45 -1.48 10.20
C GLU A 52 0.58 -0.34 9.19
N ILE A 53 -0.37 0.58 9.20
CA ILE A 53 -0.27 1.85 8.48
C ILE A 53 0.19 2.94 9.44
N VAL A 54 1.49 3.17 9.49
CA VAL A 54 2.11 4.12 10.42
C VAL A 54 1.84 5.58 10.00
N LYS A 55 1.94 5.87 8.69
CA LYS A 55 1.62 7.19 8.11
C LYS A 55 1.02 7.02 6.71
N CYS A 56 -0.17 7.56 6.48
CA CYS A 56 -0.75 7.63 5.15
C CYS A 56 -1.64 8.87 5.06
N THR A 57 -1.05 10.03 4.75
CA THR A 57 -1.76 11.32 4.68
C THR A 57 -1.37 12.06 3.40
N VAL A 58 -2.35 12.62 2.70
CA VAL A 58 -2.14 13.45 1.51
C VAL A 58 -1.18 14.60 1.82
N GLY A 59 -0.25 14.87 0.91
CA GLY A 59 0.79 15.89 1.07
C GLY A 59 2.03 15.44 1.86
N LYS A 60 2.00 14.26 2.48
CA LYS A 60 3.15 13.67 3.22
C LYS A 60 3.65 12.39 2.55
N ARG A 61 4.84 11.92 2.93
CA ARG A 61 5.31 10.58 2.54
C ARG A 61 4.52 9.53 3.31
N GLY A 62 4.21 8.41 2.65
CA GLY A 62 3.59 7.25 3.29
C GLY A 62 4.63 6.35 3.95
N TYR A 63 4.24 5.72 5.06
CA TYR A 63 5.02 4.75 5.79
C TYR A 63 4.12 3.63 6.33
N TRP A 64 4.43 2.38 6.01
CA TRP A 64 3.70 1.20 6.51
C TRP A 64 4.62 -0.01 6.66
N LEU A 65 4.18 -0.92 7.51
CA LEU A 65 4.86 -2.18 7.83
C LEU A 65 4.12 -3.33 7.16
N MET A 66 4.89 -4.28 6.64
CA MET A 66 4.39 -5.48 5.99
C MET A 66 5.09 -6.71 6.56
N LYS A 67 4.40 -7.84 6.63
CA LYS A 67 4.99 -9.09 7.10
C LYS A 67 5.72 -9.80 5.98
N ALA A 68 6.78 -10.51 6.34
CA ALA A 68 7.35 -11.53 5.47
C ALA A 68 6.44 -12.77 5.45
N GLU A 69 6.43 -13.50 4.33
CA GLU A 69 5.66 -14.74 4.19
C GLU A 69 6.47 -15.86 3.56
N GLY A 70 6.04 -17.11 3.80
CA GLY A 70 6.71 -18.30 3.29
C GLY A 70 8.17 -18.37 3.76
N LEU A 71 9.07 -18.70 2.84
CA LEU A 71 10.51 -18.82 3.12
C LEU A 71 11.15 -17.49 3.54
N GLU A 72 10.58 -16.34 3.15
CA GLU A 72 11.13 -15.03 3.53
C GLU A 72 11.07 -14.83 5.06
N ALA A 73 10.03 -15.36 5.71
CA ALA A 73 9.81 -15.24 7.15
C ALA A 73 10.85 -16.02 8.00
N GLU A 74 11.61 -16.94 7.39
CA GLU A 74 12.72 -17.62 8.07
C GLU A 74 13.95 -16.70 8.27
N PHE A 75 14.03 -15.60 7.51
CA PHE A 75 15.20 -14.73 7.48
C PHE A 75 14.88 -13.25 7.74
N LEU A 76 13.61 -12.84 7.65
CA LEU A 76 13.16 -11.46 7.75
C LEU A 76 11.95 -11.38 8.68
N ASP A 77 11.99 -10.45 9.64
CA ASP A 77 10.84 -10.16 10.50
C ASP A 77 9.71 -9.47 9.71
N GLY A 78 10.07 -8.66 8.71
CA GLY A 78 9.12 -7.94 7.86
C GLY A 78 9.78 -6.90 6.98
N TYR A 79 8.95 -6.13 6.29
CA TYR A 79 9.35 -5.07 5.38
C TYR A 79 8.78 -3.74 5.85
N TRP A 80 9.63 -2.72 5.78
CA TRP A 80 9.20 -1.34 5.92
C TRP A 80 9.08 -0.73 4.52
N HIS A 81 8.00 0.00 4.24
CA HIS A 81 7.82 0.72 3.00
C HIS A 81 7.74 2.22 3.26
N LEU A 82 8.62 2.98 2.61
CA LEU A 82 8.59 4.45 2.64
C LEU A 82 8.35 4.98 1.23
N SER A 83 7.18 5.56 0.99
CA SER A 83 6.81 6.05 -0.34
C SER A 83 7.32 7.47 -0.62
N SER A 84 7.12 7.96 -1.86
CA SER A 84 7.19 9.39 -2.16
C SER A 84 5.95 10.12 -1.60
N ARG A 85 5.78 11.41 -1.91
CA ARG A 85 4.64 12.16 -1.41
C ARG A 85 3.32 11.57 -1.93
N ILE A 86 2.37 11.38 -1.03
CA ILE A 86 0.99 10.99 -1.34
C ILE A 86 0.28 12.19 -1.95
N VAL A 87 -0.34 11.99 -3.10
CA VAL A 87 -1.05 13.02 -3.86
C VAL A 87 -2.56 12.84 -3.73
N ARG A 88 -3.05 11.60 -3.60
CA ARG A 88 -4.48 11.31 -3.52
C ARG A 88 -4.75 9.99 -2.80
N ILE A 89 -5.89 9.90 -2.11
CA ILE A 89 -6.41 8.65 -1.52
C ILE A 89 -7.89 8.51 -1.87
N ASP A 90 -8.23 7.45 -2.60
CA ASP A 90 -9.59 7.17 -3.05
C ASP A 90 -10.01 5.74 -2.70
N PRO A 91 -11.31 5.50 -2.47
CA PRO A 91 -11.83 4.14 -2.51
C PRO A 91 -11.51 3.51 -3.87
N ALA A 92 -11.08 2.25 -3.87
CA ALA A 92 -11.01 1.49 -5.11
C ALA A 92 -12.47 1.28 -5.57
N SER A 93 -12.81 1.77 -6.76
CA SER A 93 -14.12 1.49 -7.34
C SER A 93 -14.27 -0.03 -7.49
N THR A 94 -15.37 -0.59 -6.97
CA THR A 94 -15.87 -1.91 -7.34
C THR A 94 -16.31 -1.84 -8.80
N GLY A 95 -15.36 -1.95 -9.72
CA GLY A 95 -15.68 -2.23 -11.11
C GLY A 95 -16.15 -3.67 -11.17
N SER A 96 -17.45 -3.90 -11.31
CA SER A 96 -17.97 -5.12 -11.92
C SER A 96 -17.23 -5.28 -13.25
N ALA A 97 -16.40 -6.32 -13.36
CA ALA A 97 -15.93 -6.75 -14.66
C ALA A 97 -17.15 -7.29 -15.42
N GLU A 98 -17.60 -6.55 -16.43
CA GLU A 98 -18.24 -7.15 -17.61
C GLU A 98 -17.17 -7.65 -18.57
#